data_AF-A0A5S4ER47-F1
#
_entry.id   AF-A0A5S4ER47-F1
#
_cell.length_a   1.000
_cell.length_b   1.000
_cell.length_c   1.000
_cell.angle_alpha   90.00
_cell.angle_beta   90.00
_cell.angle_gamma   90.00
#
_symmetry.space_group_name_H-M   'P 1'
#
loop_
_entity.id
_entity.type
_entity.pdbx_description
1 polymer ?
#
loop_
_entity_poly.entity_id
_entity_poly.type
_entity_poly.pdbx_seq_one_letter_code
_entity_poly.pdbx_strand_id
1 'polypeptide(L)' 'MFFSFVLIVAFKPSILATPVSSAGVTTIAIPLGVAMIVFFWVATGIYVRRASRDFDGLSDQIVQEANQ' A
#
# COMPACT_ATOMS: atom_id res chain seq x y z
N MET A 1 7.69 2.91 6.24
CA MET A 1 7.45 1.45 6.10
C MET A 1 8.52 0.78 5.25
N PHE A 2 8.67 1.13 3.97
CA PHE A 2 9.70 0.55 3.08
C PHE A 2 11.12 0.66 3.62
N PHE A 3 11.58 1.86 4.00
CA PHE A 3 12.94 2.03 4.55
C PHE A 3 13.18 1.26 5.85
N SER A 4 12.16 1.14 6.71
CA SER A 4 12.24 0.32 7.92
C SER A 4 12.45 -1.16 7.57
N PHE A 5 11.74 -1.68 6.57
CA PHE A 5 11.94 -3.03 6.06
C PHE A 5 13.34 -3.21 5.49
N VAL A 6 13.81 -2.27 4.64
CA VAL A 6 15.16 -2.30 4.06
C VAL A 6 16.25 -2.28 5.15
N LEU A 7 16.09 -1.47 6.20
CA LEU A 7 17.05 -1.42 7.31
C LEU A 7 17.12 -2.76 8.06
N ILE A 8 15.99 -3.44 8.28
CA ILE A 8 15.98 -4.76 8.92
C ILE A 8 16.67 -5.79 8.01
N VAL A 9 16.40 -5.77 6.71
CA VAL A 9 17.08 -6.63 5.73
C VAL A 9 18.60 -6.40 5.78
N ALA A 10 19.04 -5.15 5.84
CA ALA A 10 20.45 -4.79 5.82
C ALA A 10 21.20 -5.15 7.11
N PHE A 11 20.60 -4.92 8.28
CA PHE A 11 21.30 -5.01 9.57
C PHE A 11 20.91 -6.22 10.43
N LYS A 12 19.70 -6.77 10.26
CA LYS A 12 19.18 -7.91 11.05
C LYS A 12 18.33 -8.89 10.22
N PRO A 13 18.89 -9.52 9.17
CA PRO A 13 18.13 -10.41 8.27
C PRO A 13 17.58 -11.66 8.97
N SER A 14 18.20 -12.11 10.07
CA SER A 14 17.75 -13.28 10.84
C SER A 14 16.32 -13.15 11.37
N ILE A 15 15.89 -11.92 11.70
CA ILE A 15 14.52 -11.64 12.13
C ILE A 15 13.54 -12.02 11.01
N LEU A 16 13.85 -11.63 9.78
CA LEU A 16 13.00 -11.87 8.61
C LEU A 16 13.07 -13.32 8.13
N ALA A 17 14.16 -14.03 8.39
CA ALA A 17 14.35 -15.44 8.04
C ALA A 17 13.63 -16.41 8.99
N THR A 18 13.04 -15.93 10.09
CA THR A 18 12.35 -16.78 11.05
C THR A 18 11.10 -17.40 10.41
N PRO A 19 10.93 -18.74 10.45
CA PRO A 19 9.72 -19.39 9.97
C PRO A 19 8.48 -18.96 10.75
N VAL A 20 7.34 -18.81 10.06
CA VAL A 20 6.06 -18.46 10.71
C VAL A 20 5.40 -19.64 11.40
N SER A 21 5.80 -20.86 11.05
CA SER A 21 5.35 -22.10 11.69
C SER A 21 6.49 -23.09 11.80
N SER A 22 6.44 -23.95 12.82
CA SER A 22 7.50 -24.93 13.12
C SER A 22 7.70 -26.00 12.04
N ALA A 23 6.67 -26.27 11.23
CA ALA A 23 6.70 -27.24 10.14
C ALA A 23 6.78 -26.60 8.75
N GLY A 24 6.75 -25.27 8.66
CA GLY A 24 6.65 -24.54 7.39
C GLY A 24 7.96 -23.92 6.94
N VAL A 25 8.10 -23.74 5.62
CA VAL A 25 9.24 -23.03 5.00
C VAL A 25 8.99 -21.53 4.79
N THR A 26 7.76 -21.06 5.08
CA THR A 26 7.40 -19.65 4.93
C THR A 26 8.01 -18.83 6.05
N THR A 27 8.79 -17.81 5.70
CA THR A 27 9.44 -16.92 6.67
C THR A 27 8.58 -15.68 6.94
N ILE A 28 8.81 -15.01 8.07
CA ILE A 28 8.11 -13.76 8.45
C ILE A 28 8.21 -12.68 7.37
N ALA A 29 9.28 -12.69 6.57
CA ALA A 29 9.45 -11.78 5.44
C ALA A 29 8.28 -11.81 4.45
N ILE A 30 7.70 -12.98 4.19
CA ILE A 30 6.64 -13.16 3.18
C ILE A 30 5.35 -12.44 3.59
N PRO A 31 4.69 -12.75 4.73
CA PRO A 31 3.48 -12.05 5.13
C PRO A 31 3.73 -10.55 5.35
N LEU A 32 4.92 -10.17 5.85
CA LEU A 32 5.27 -8.76 6.01
C LEU A 32 5.34 -8.03 4.65
N GLY A 33 5.95 -8.66 3.65
CA GLY A 33 6.00 -8.13 2.28
C GLY A 33 4.62 -8.02 1.64
N VAL A 34 3.76 -9.03 1.81
CA VAL A 34 2.37 -9.00 1.33
C VAL A 34 1.59 -7.85 1.99
N ALA A 35 1.70 -7.71 3.31
CA ALA A 35 1.05 -6.62 4.04
C ALA A 35 1.52 -5.25 3.54
N MET A 36 2.81 -5.11 3.22
CA MET A 36 3.37 -3.89 2.65
C MET A 36 2.79 -3.56 1.26
N ILE A 37 2.65 -4.55 0.38
CA ILE A 37 2.05 -4.36 -0.95
C ILE A 37 0.59 -3.91 -0.81
N VAL A 38 -0.19 -4.60 0.02
CA VAL A 38 -1.59 -4.25 0.26
C VAL A 38 -1.70 -2.83 0.83
N PHE A 39 -0.83 -2.46 1.78
CA PHE A 39 -0.79 -1.11 2.32
C PHE A 39 -0.54 -0.05 1.25
N PHE A 40 0.41 -0.26 0.33
CA PHE A 40 0.68 0.69 -0.75
C PHE A 40 -0.47 0.79 -1.76
N TRP A 41 -1.14 -0.31 -2.06
CA TRP A 41 -2.35 -0.29 -2.89
C TRP A 41 -3.47 0.51 -2.25
N VAL A 42 -3.73 0.28 -0.96
CA VAL A 42 -4.75 1.01 -0.20
C VAL A 42 -4.39 2.50 -0.13
N ALA A 43 -3.13 2.83 0.18
CA ALA A 43 -2.66 4.22 0.23
C ALA A 43 -2.82 4.91 -1.14
N THR A 44 -2.45 4.23 -2.23
CA THR A 44 -2.66 4.74 -3.60
C THR A 44 -4.14 4.93 -3.89
N GLY A 45 -5.00 3.98 -3.53
CA GLY A 45 -6.44 4.09 -3.72
C GLY A 45 -7.07 5.25 -2.94
N ILE A 46 -6.64 5.46 -1.69
CA ILE A 46 -7.06 6.62 -0.88
C ILE A 46 -6.58 7.92 -1.53
N TYR A 47 -5.32 7.97 -1.96
CA TYR A 47 -4.75 9.13 -2.64
C TYR A 47 -5.55 9.47 -3.91
N VAL A 48 -5.77 8.49 -4.78
CA VAL A 48 -6.55 8.67 -6.01
C VAL A 48 -7.96 9.13 -5.68
N ARG A 49 -8.66 8.46 -4.76
CA ARG A 49 -10.02 8.85 -4.36
C ARG A 49 -10.08 10.28 -3.82
N ARG A 50 -9.04 10.72 -3.08
CA ARG A 50 -8.99 12.08 -2.55
C ARG A 50 -8.68 13.09 -3.65
N ALA A 51 -7.77 12.80 -4.57
CA ALA A 51 -7.46 13.65 -5.71
C ALA A 51 -8.63 13.76 -6.71
N SER A 52 -9.36 12.65 -6.95
CA SER A 52 -10.52 12.64 -7.85
C SER A 52 -11.68 13.50 -7.32
N ARG A 53 -11.83 13.63 -6.00
CA ARG A 53 -12.88 14.50 -5.42
C ARG A 53 -12.72 15.98 -5.78
N ASP A 54 -11.49 16.44 -6.00
CA ASP A 54 -11.25 17.82 -6.44
C ASP A 54 -11.68 18.02 -7.91
N PHE A 55 -11.68 16.96 -8.71
CA PHE A 55 -12.10 16.99 -10.11
C PHE A 55 -13.61 16.75 -10.29
N ASP A 56 -14.22 15.84 -9.51
CA ASP A 56 -15.65 15.54 -9.61
C ASP A 56 -16.50 16.82 -9.44
N GLY A 57 -16.11 17.72 -8.52
CA GLY A 57 -16.82 18.99 -8.30
C GLY A 57 -16.75 19.95 -9.49
N LEU A 58 -15.66 19.95 -10.25
CA LEU A 58 -15.51 20.78 -11.46
C LEU A 58 -16.21 20.13 -12.66
N SER A 59 -16.13 18.81 -12.78
CA SER A 59 -16.82 18.06 -13.84
C SER A 59 -18.35 18.17 -13.72
N ASP A 60 -18.90 18.12 -12.51
CA ASP A 60 -20.34 18.30 -12.29
C ASP A 60 -20.83 19.70 -12.70
N GLN A 61 -20.03 20.75 -12.47
CA GLN A 61 -20.35 22.12 -12.88
C GLN A 61 -20.37 22.27 -14.41
N ILE A 62 -19.37 21.72 -15.10
CA ILE A 62 -19.30 21.75 -16.57
C ILE A 62 -20.48 21.00 -17.20
N VAL A 63 -20.88 19.86 -16.63
CA VAL A 63 -22.04 19.10 -17.11
C VAL A 63 -23.35 19.85 -16.86
N GLN A 64 -23.47 20.59 -15.76
CA GLN A 64 -24.63 21.45 -15.51
C GLN A 64 -24.71 22.63 -16.48
N GLU A 65 -23.60 23.35 -16.72
CA GLU A 65 -23.55 24.45 -17.68
C GLU A 65 -23.82 24.00 -19.12
N ALA A 66 -23.33 22.83 -19.52
CA ALA A 66 -23.56 22.30 -20.87
C ALA A 66 -24.98 21.78 -21.12
N ASN A 67 -25.76 21.53 -20.06
CA ASN A 67 -27.17 21.10 -20.14
C ASN A 67 -28.17 22.24 -19.88
N GLN A 68 -27.70 23.48 -19.68
CA GLN A 68 -28.51 24.70 -19.68
C GLN A 68 -28.55 25.35 -21.06
#